data_AF-A0A356T605-F1
#
_entry.id   AF-A0A356T605-F1
#
_cell.length_a   1.000
_cell.length_b   1.000
_cell.length_c   1.000
_cell.angle_alpha   90.00
_cell.angle_beta   90.00
_cell.angle_gamma   90.00
#
_symmetry.space_group_name_H-M   'P 1'
#
loop_
_entity.id
_entity.type
_entity.pdbx_description
1 polymer ?
#
loop_
_entity_poly.entity_id
_entity_poly.type
_entity_poly.pdbx_seq_one_letter_code
_entity_poly.pdbx_strand_id
1 'polypeptide(L)'
;MDDLPPAFSLWRGLLSALAGAAVAGFVALRFDAPIWVAPAVGVAIAALAYLIATRKDRRRRRVAARPFPEAWRAILEEWVGFYRDLDASARVRFEREIAIFLDEQVITGPRGAALDDELKLLVAASAVVVVFGRPGFRYPQLRDVVVYDQAFDDEYNVKEDGNILGMVHGQGPILFSARSLRQGFRGEHDGRNVGYHEFAHVLDFEYGRADGVPGFMPWGAIQPWLKEMHSETAKIE
;
A
#
# COMPACT_ATOMS: atom_id res chain seq x y z
N MET A 1 3.13 7.41 -16.25
CA MET A 1 4.59 7.35 -16.25
C MET A 1 5.03 8.50 -15.37
N ASP A 2 5.39 8.20 -14.14
CA ASP A 2 6.21 9.06 -13.29
C ASP A 2 6.80 8.13 -12.24
N ASP A 3 7.99 7.65 -12.61
CA ASP A 3 8.95 7.04 -11.74
C ASP A 3 9.36 8.06 -10.66
N LEU A 4 9.85 7.55 -9.54
CA LEU A 4 10.62 8.33 -8.57
C LEU A 4 11.55 9.31 -9.31
N PRO A 5 11.77 10.53 -8.80
CA PRO A 5 12.62 11.50 -9.48
C PRO A 5 13.97 10.85 -9.85
N PRO A 6 14.51 11.09 -11.05
CA PRO A 6 15.70 10.39 -11.58
C PRO A 6 16.88 10.43 -10.61
N ALA A 7 16.97 11.47 -9.78
CA ALA A 7 17.90 11.59 -8.68
C ALA A 7 17.88 10.36 -7.73
N PHE A 8 16.71 9.86 -7.32
CA PHE A 8 16.60 8.79 -6.32
C PHE A 8 17.13 7.43 -6.83
N SER A 9 16.96 7.13 -8.11
CA SER A 9 17.56 5.94 -8.74
C SER A 9 19.06 6.08 -8.96
N LEU A 10 19.55 7.29 -9.25
CA LEU A 10 20.97 7.58 -9.41
C LEU A 10 21.73 7.41 -8.09
N TRP A 11 21.15 7.86 -6.97
CA TRP A 11 21.74 7.69 -5.63
C TRP A 11 21.88 6.22 -5.22
N ARG A 12 20.89 5.36 -5.55
CA ARG A 12 20.98 3.91 -5.30
C ARG A 12 22.08 3.24 -6.13
N GLY A 13 22.26 3.67 -7.38
CA GLY A 13 23.36 3.22 -8.24
C GLY A 13 24.73 3.64 -7.71
N LEU A 14 24.87 4.92 -7.31
CA LEU A 14 26.08 5.47 -6.71
C LEU A 14 26.47 4.76 -5.40
N LEU A 15 25.52 4.54 -4.50
CA LEU A 15 25.75 3.82 -3.23
C LEU A 15 26.17 2.37 -3.46
N SER A 16 25.55 1.69 -4.43
CA SER A 16 25.92 0.31 -4.79
C SER A 16 27.34 0.25 -5.38
N ALA A 17 27.73 1.24 -6.20
CA ALA A 17 29.07 1.35 -6.76
C ALA A 17 30.13 1.67 -5.69
N LEU A 18 29.83 2.55 -4.73
CA LEU A 18 30.72 2.87 -3.61
C LEU A 18 30.96 1.66 -2.71
N ALA A 19 29.91 0.89 -2.40
CA ALA A 19 30.05 -0.36 -1.64
C ALA A 19 30.91 -1.39 -2.37
N GLY A 20 30.74 -1.54 -3.70
CA GLY A 20 31.56 -2.42 -4.53
C GLY A 20 33.04 -2.01 -4.57
N ALA A 21 33.34 -0.70 -4.66
CA ALA A 21 34.70 -0.18 -4.66
C ALA A 21 35.42 -0.39 -3.31
N ALA A 22 34.72 -0.22 -2.18
CA ALA A 22 35.27 -0.45 -0.85
C ALA A 22 35.66 -1.92 -0.63
N VAL A 23 34.83 -2.87 -1.08
CA VAL A 23 35.13 -4.31 -0.96
C VAL A 23 36.26 -4.73 -1.90
N ALA A 24 36.30 -4.19 -3.13
CA ALA A 24 37.40 -4.44 -4.06
C ALA A 24 38.76 -4.02 -3.48
N GLY A 25 38.84 -2.83 -2.85
CA GLY A 25 40.04 -2.36 -2.19
C GLY A 25 40.50 -3.26 -1.03
N PHE A 26 39.56 -3.74 -0.21
CA PHE A 26 39.85 -4.66 0.90
C PHE A 26 40.38 -6.02 0.42
N VAL A 27 39.79 -6.58 -0.65
CA VAL A 27 40.22 -7.88 -1.20
C VAL A 27 41.61 -7.80 -1.84
N ALA A 28 41.89 -6.73 -2.60
CA ALA A 28 43.20 -6.51 -3.22
C ALA A 28 44.34 -6.44 -2.20
N LEU A 29 44.10 -5.79 -1.06
CA LEU A 29 45.12 -5.59 -0.01
C LEU A 29 45.37 -6.83 0.87
N ARG A 30 44.40 -7.76 0.95
CA ARG A 30 44.43 -8.84 1.95
C ARG A 30 44.87 -10.21 1.41
N PHE A 31 44.74 -10.47 0.10
CA PHE A 31 44.78 -11.83 -0.46
C PHE A 31 45.78 -12.06 -1.61
N ASP A 32 46.65 -11.09 -1.95
CA ASP A 32 47.66 -11.22 -3.02
C ASP A 32 47.08 -11.75 -4.36
N ALA A 33 45.82 -11.37 -4.62
CA ALA A 33 45.05 -11.84 -5.76
C ALA A 33 45.47 -11.10 -7.04
N PRO A 34 45.33 -11.72 -8.23
CA PRO A 34 45.55 -11.01 -9.49
C PRO A 34 44.74 -9.71 -9.55
N ILE A 35 45.34 -8.66 -10.13
CA ILE A 35 44.79 -7.29 -10.09
C ILE A 35 43.37 -7.16 -10.69
N TRP A 36 42.94 -8.11 -11.52
CA TRP A 36 41.61 -8.17 -12.12
C TRP A 36 40.52 -8.76 -11.19
N VAL A 37 40.89 -9.49 -10.13
CA VAL A 37 39.93 -10.14 -9.22
C VAL A 37 39.17 -9.11 -8.39
N ALA A 38 39.86 -8.12 -7.86
CA ALA A 38 39.26 -7.05 -7.06
C ALA A 38 38.15 -6.27 -7.80
N PRO A 39 38.37 -5.71 -9.01
CA PRO A 39 37.31 -5.01 -9.74
C PRO A 39 36.18 -5.96 -10.17
N ALA A 40 36.46 -7.23 -10.51
CA ALA A 40 35.43 -8.20 -10.84
C ALA A 40 34.49 -8.47 -9.65
N VAL A 41 35.05 -8.64 -8.45
CA VAL A 41 34.28 -8.79 -7.20
C VAL A 41 33.48 -7.52 -6.89
N GLY A 42 34.08 -6.34 -7.05
CA GLY A 42 33.38 -5.06 -6.86
C GLY A 42 32.19 -4.89 -7.78
N VAL A 43 32.34 -5.23 -9.07
CA VAL A 43 31.23 -5.21 -10.05
C VAL A 43 30.16 -6.23 -9.70
N ALA A 44 30.53 -7.44 -9.29
CA ALA A 44 29.57 -8.46 -8.90
C ALA A 44 28.73 -8.03 -7.67
N ILE A 45 29.36 -7.42 -6.67
CA ILE A 45 28.68 -6.90 -5.48
C ILE A 45 27.78 -5.72 -5.83
N ALA A 46 28.27 -4.77 -6.63
CA ALA A 46 27.47 -3.63 -7.09
C ALA A 46 26.26 -4.09 -7.93
N ALA A 47 26.46 -5.07 -8.81
CA ALA A 47 25.39 -5.68 -9.58
C ALA A 47 24.37 -6.37 -8.66
N LEU A 48 24.83 -7.17 -7.69
CA LEU A 48 23.94 -7.81 -6.72
C LEU A 48 23.15 -6.79 -5.89
N ALA A 49 23.82 -5.75 -5.39
CA ALA A 49 23.20 -4.66 -4.63
C ALA A 49 22.15 -3.91 -5.47
N TYR A 50 22.48 -3.56 -6.72
CA TYR A 50 21.53 -2.96 -7.66
C TYR A 50 20.33 -3.89 -7.93
N LEU A 51 20.59 -5.19 -8.14
CA LEU A 51 19.54 -6.16 -8.35
C LEU A 51 18.62 -6.23 -7.13
N ILE A 52 19.16 -6.26 -5.91
CA ILE A 52 18.39 -6.25 -4.64
C ILE A 52 17.57 -4.94 -4.52
N ALA A 53 18.23 -3.79 -4.67
CA ALA A 53 17.62 -2.48 -4.48
C ALA A 53 16.47 -2.19 -5.45
N THR A 54 16.51 -2.79 -6.65
CA THR A 54 15.50 -2.61 -7.70
C THR A 54 14.47 -3.75 -7.77
N ARG A 55 14.53 -4.77 -6.90
CA ARG A 55 13.60 -5.93 -6.99
C ARG A 55 12.14 -5.50 -6.90
N LYS A 56 11.81 -4.63 -5.94
CA LYS A 56 10.44 -4.17 -5.70
C LYS A 56 9.88 -3.40 -6.89
N ASP A 57 10.64 -2.43 -7.40
CA ASP A 57 10.22 -1.61 -8.54
C ASP A 57 10.08 -2.44 -9.81
N ARG A 58 10.99 -3.39 -10.04
CA ARG A 58 10.88 -4.34 -11.18
C ARG A 58 9.69 -5.28 -11.05
N ARG A 59 9.39 -5.77 -9.85
CA ARG A 59 8.19 -6.59 -9.58
C ARG A 59 6.92 -5.79 -9.88
N ARG A 60 6.82 -4.56 -9.38
CA ARG A 60 5.70 -3.66 -9.65
C ARG A 60 5.52 -3.36 -11.13
N ARG A 61 6.60 -3.02 -11.84
CA ARG A 61 6.56 -2.78 -13.30
C ARG A 61 6.06 -4.00 -14.06
N ARG A 62 6.51 -5.20 -13.67
CA ARG A 62 6.04 -6.45 -14.27
C ARG A 62 4.54 -6.68 -14.02
N VAL A 63 4.06 -6.42 -12.81
CA VAL A 63 2.64 -6.57 -12.45
C VAL A 63 1.78 -5.55 -13.18
N ALA A 64 2.21 -4.29 -13.21
CA ALA A 64 1.56 -3.20 -13.92
C ALA A 64 1.44 -3.42 -15.44
N ALA A 65 2.35 -4.21 -16.01
CA ALA A 65 2.35 -4.54 -17.44
C ALA A 65 1.46 -5.76 -17.78
N ARG A 66 0.96 -6.50 -16.79
CA ARG A 66 0.06 -7.62 -17.03
C ARG A 66 -1.32 -7.09 -17.43
N PRO A 67 -2.03 -7.78 -18.35
CA PRO A 67 -3.43 -7.48 -18.60
C PRO A 67 -4.25 -7.60 -17.31
N PHE A 68 -5.05 -6.57 -17.01
CA PHE A 68 -5.98 -6.63 -15.89
C PHE A 68 -7.15 -7.56 -16.26
N PRO A 69 -7.49 -8.56 -15.41
CA PRO A 69 -8.52 -9.55 -15.73
C PRO A 69 -9.90 -8.93 -15.99
N GLU A 70 -10.62 -9.43 -16.99
CA GLU A 70 -11.96 -8.93 -17.33
C GLU A 70 -13.00 -9.21 -16.22
N ALA A 71 -12.91 -10.38 -15.58
CA ALA A 71 -13.72 -10.70 -14.40
C ALA A 71 -13.53 -9.68 -13.26
N TRP A 72 -12.31 -9.18 -13.07
CA TRP A 72 -12.04 -8.16 -12.06
C TRP A 72 -12.64 -6.80 -12.45
N ARG A 73 -12.61 -6.45 -13.74
CA ARG A 73 -13.31 -5.24 -14.23
C ARG A 73 -14.81 -5.32 -13.97
N ALA A 74 -15.42 -6.46 -14.22
CA ALA A 74 -16.85 -6.66 -13.97
C ALA A 74 -17.20 -6.42 -12.49
N ILE A 75 -16.40 -6.96 -11.57
CA ILE A 75 -16.57 -6.74 -10.13
C ILE A 75 -16.39 -5.25 -9.78
N LEU A 76 -15.36 -4.59 -10.29
CA LEU A 76 -15.13 -3.18 -10.02
C LEU A 76 -16.25 -2.28 -10.58
N GLU A 77 -16.75 -2.59 -11.77
CA GLU A 77 -17.88 -1.88 -12.38
C GLU A 77 -19.16 -2.07 -11.57
N GLU A 78 -19.41 -3.27 -11.05
CA GLU A 78 -20.58 -3.58 -10.23
C GLU A 78 -20.52 -2.86 -8.88
N TRP A 79 -19.42 -3.01 -8.15
CA TRP A 79 -19.35 -2.61 -6.74
C TRP A 79 -18.77 -1.21 -6.52
N VAL A 80 -17.80 -0.77 -7.33
CA VAL A 80 -17.00 0.40 -7.00
C VAL A 80 -17.49 1.62 -7.78
N GLY A 81 -18.40 2.38 -7.17
CA GLY A 81 -18.93 3.61 -7.77
C GLY A 81 -17.85 4.58 -8.24
N PHE A 82 -16.80 4.76 -7.43
CA PHE A 82 -15.64 5.56 -7.81
C PHE A 82 -15.02 5.12 -9.15
N TYR A 83 -14.89 3.81 -9.40
CA TYR A 83 -14.31 3.28 -10.63
C TYR A 83 -15.21 3.57 -11.85
N ARG A 84 -16.53 3.50 -11.67
CA ARG A 84 -17.49 3.85 -12.74
C ARG A 84 -17.37 5.32 -13.15
N ASP A 85 -17.12 6.20 -12.20
CA ASP A 85 -17.04 7.64 -12.43
C ASP A 85 -15.70 8.08 -13.06
N LEU A 86 -14.70 7.20 -13.13
CA LEU A 86 -13.41 7.49 -13.74
C LEU A 86 -13.48 7.53 -15.27
N ASP A 87 -12.76 8.48 -15.86
CA ASP A 87 -12.46 8.46 -17.29
C ASP A 87 -11.55 7.27 -17.67
N ALA A 88 -11.46 6.99 -18.97
CA ALA A 88 -10.70 5.84 -19.48
C ALA A 88 -9.22 5.83 -19.02
N SER A 89 -8.56 6.99 -18.96
CA SER A 89 -7.16 7.08 -18.56
C SER A 89 -6.98 6.82 -17.06
N ALA A 90 -7.92 7.32 -16.25
CA ALA A 90 -7.96 7.14 -14.82
C ALA A 90 -8.35 5.70 -14.44
N ARG A 91 -9.25 5.05 -15.18
CA ARG A 91 -9.57 3.61 -15.02
C ARG A 91 -8.35 2.74 -15.21
N VAL A 92 -7.57 2.94 -16.29
CA VAL A 92 -6.32 2.22 -16.52
C VAL A 92 -5.32 2.44 -15.38
N ARG A 93 -5.22 3.67 -14.86
CA ARG A 93 -4.40 3.95 -13.69
C ARG A 93 -4.90 3.20 -12.45
N PHE A 94 -6.21 3.22 -12.20
CA PHE A 94 -6.82 2.55 -11.06
C PHE A 94 -6.57 1.04 -11.09
N GLU A 95 -6.83 0.38 -12.23
CA GLU A 95 -6.54 -1.04 -12.45
C GLU A 95 -5.08 -1.39 -12.15
N ARG A 96 -4.15 -0.53 -12.58
CA ARG A 96 -2.73 -0.71 -12.30
C ARG A 96 -2.41 -0.63 -10.81
N GLU A 97 -2.94 0.37 -10.10
CA GLU A 97 -2.70 0.52 -8.66
C GLU A 97 -3.36 -0.63 -7.87
N ILE A 98 -4.54 -1.11 -8.27
CA ILE A 98 -5.19 -2.30 -7.71
C ILE A 98 -4.30 -3.54 -7.89
N ALA A 99 -3.81 -3.79 -9.10
CA ALA A 99 -2.96 -4.94 -9.38
C ALA A 99 -1.66 -4.91 -8.56
N ILE A 100 -1.04 -3.73 -8.44
CA ILE A 100 0.15 -3.54 -7.59
C ILE A 100 -0.20 -3.79 -6.13
N PHE A 101 -1.30 -3.25 -5.64
CA PHE A 101 -1.73 -3.43 -4.25
C PHE A 101 -1.95 -4.90 -3.94
N LEU A 102 -2.71 -5.63 -4.76
CA LEU A 102 -2.97 -7.06 -4.57
C LEU A 102 -1.72 -7.94 -4.67
N ASP A 103 -0.69 -7.51 -5.40
CA ASP A 103 0.59 -8.23 -5.49
C ASP A 103 1.47 -8.01 -4.25
N GLU A 104 1.34 -6.87 -3.58
CA GLU A 104 2.14 -6.51 -2.41
C GLU A 104 1.45 -6.81 -1.07
N GLN A 105 0.12 -6.81 -1.06
CA GLN A 105 -0.69 -6.95 0.13
C GLN A 105 -1.12 -8.41 0.34
N VAL A 106 -0.94 -8.90 1.56
CA VAL A 106 -1.54 -10.17 1.99
C VAL A 106 -2.99 -9.89 2.41
N ILE A 107 -3.94 -10.55 1.75
CA ILE A 107 -5.38 -10.47 2.03
C ILE A 107 -5.92 -11.89 2.15
N THR A 108 -6.40 -12.26 3.33
CA THR A 108 -6.85 -13.63 3.62
C THR A 108 -8.13 -13.63 4.45
N GLY A 109 -8.83 -14.76 4.45
CA GLY A 109 -9.80 -15.06 5.50
C GLY A 109 -9.13 -15.52 6.80
N PRO A 110 -9.92 -15.87 7.83
CA PRO A 110 -9.41 -16.28 9.13
C PRO A 110 -8.54 -17.53 9.01
N ARG A 111 -7.43 -17.58 9.75
CA ARG A 111 -6.42 -18.67 9.70
C ARG A 111 -5.81 -18.89 8.31
N GLY A 112 -5.74 -17.83 7.48
CA GLY A 112 -5.15 -17.90 6.14
C GLY A 112 -6.06 -18.52 5.09
N ALA A 113 -7.38 -18.60 5.35
CA ALA A 113 -8.34 -19.11 4.39
C ALA A 113 -8.29 -18.32 3.06
N ALA A 114 -8.51 -19.01 1.95
CA ALA A 114 -8.62 -18.35 0.66
C ALA A 114 -9.86 -17.46 0.64
N LEU A 115 -9.67 -16.22 0.16
CA LEU A 115 -10.72 -15.24 -0.02
C LEU A 115 -11.09 -15.16 -1.51
N ASP A 116 -12.36 -14.89 -1.81
CA ASP A 116 -12.83 -14.64 -3.18
C ASP A 116 -12.21 -13.36 -3.77
N ASP A 117 -12.28 -13.24 -5.09
CA ASP A 117 -11.73 -12.07 -5.80
C ASP A 117 -12.54 -10.81 -5.53
N GLU A 118 -13.85 -10.94 -5.26
CA GLU A 118 -14.72 -9.82 -4.91
C GLU A 118 -14.20 -9.08 -3.68
N LEU A 119 -14.08 -9.77 -2.55
CA LEU A 119 -13.66 -9.16 -1.29
C LEU A 119 -12.22 -8.64 -1.37
N LYS A 120 -11.32 -9.34 -2.06
CA LYS A 120 -9.96 -8.83 -2.32
C LYS A 120 -9.99 -7.52 -3.10
N LEU A 121 -10.82 -7.42 -4.12
CA LEU A 121 -10.97 -6.20 -4.92
C LEU A 121 -11.63 -5.08 -4.12
N LEU A 122 -12.61 -5.35 -3.25
CA LEU A 122 -13.20 -4.33 -2.39
C LEU A 122 -12.17 -3.77 -1.39
N VAL A 123 -11.34 -4.63 -0.79
CA VAL A 123 -10.23 -4.21 0.07
C VAL A 123 -9.24 -3.36 -0.71
N ALA A 124 -8.83 -3.82 -1.90
CA ALA A 124 -7.89 -3.08 -2.73
C ALA A 124 -8.45 -1.72 -3.19
N ALA A 125 -9.72 -1.67 -3.59
CA ALA A 125 -10.42 -0.44 -3.95
C ALA A 125 -10.48 0.52 -2.77
N SER A 126 -10.75 0.01 -1.56
CA SER A 126 -10.75 0.83 -0.34
C SER A 126 -9.43 1.55 -0.14
N ALA A 127 -8.31 0.84 -0.27
CA ALA A 127 -6.98 1.42 -0.15
C ALA A 127 -6.67 2.40 -1.30
N VAL A 128 -6.93 1.99 -2.54
CA VAL A 128 -6.53 2.77 -3.72
C VAL A 128 -7.33 4.07 -3.81
N VAL A 129 -8.63 4.08 -3.51
CA VAL A 129 -9.48 5.28 -3.56
C VAL A 129 -8.93 6.38 -2.65
N VAL A 130 -8.59 6.05 -1.40
CA VAL A 130 -8.11 7.01 -0.39
C VAL A 130 -6.85 7.75 -0.87
N VAL A 131 -5.97 7.07 -1.62
CA VAL A 131 -4.69 7.65 -2.09
C VAL A 131 -4.69 7.97 -3.59
N PHE A 132 -5.79 7.78 -4.31
CA PHE A 132 -5.81 7.86 -5.78
C PHE A 132 -5.43 9.23 -6.33
N GLY A 133 -5.76 10.29 -5.58
CA GLY A 133 -5.39 11.67 -5.89
C GLY A 133 -3.89 11.96 -5.76
N ARG A 134 -3.08 11.02 -5.27
CA ARG A 134 -1.63 11.14 -5.10
C ARG A 134 -0.92 10.06 -5.92
N PRO A 135 -0.67 10.28 -7.23
CA PRO A 135 0.02 9.32 -8.07
C PRO A 135 1.36 8.88 -7.48
N GLY A 136 1.62 7.58 -7.46
CA GLY A 136 2.87 7.02 -6.94
C GLY A 136 2.94 6.95 -5.41
N PHE A 137 1.96 7.46 -4.67
CA PHE A 137 1.90 7.29 -3.22
C PHE A 137 1.80 5.81 -2.85
N ARG A 138 2.50 5.41 -1.79
CA ARG A 138 2.53 4.03 -1.30
C ARG A 138 2.32 4.05 0.21
N TYR A 139 1.49 3.14 0.69
CA TYR A 139 1.36 2.92 2.12
C TYR A 139 2.73 2.57 2.72
N PRO A 140 3.18 3.27 3.78
CA PRO A 140 4.51 3.09 4.35
C PRO A 140 4.66 1.73 5.03
N GLN A 141 3.55 1.18 5.56
CA GLN A 141 3.48 -0.15 6.18
C GLN A 141 2.29 -0.91 5.59
N LEU A 142 2.58 -1.99 4.86
CA LEU A 142 1.56 -2.94 4.42
C LEU A 142 1.32 -3.91 5.58
N ARG A 143 0.12 -3.88 6.13
CA ARG A 143 -0.33 -4.72 7.25
C ARG A 143 -1.18 -5.83 6.69
N ASP A 144 -1.05 -7.06 7.20
CA ASP A 144 -1.92 -8.15 6.75
C ASP A 144 -3.39 -7.75 6.88
N VAL A 145 -4.20 -8.08 5.87
CA VAL A 145 -5.63 -7.80 5.89
C VAL A 145 -6.36 -9.12 6.09
N VAL A 146 -7.18 -9.19 7.13
CA VAL A 146 -8.00 -10.37 7.43
C VAL A 146 -9.47 -10.01 7.32
N VAL A 147 -10.19 -10.75 6.48
CA VAL A 147 -11.63 -10.55 6.26
C VAL A 147 -12.41 -11.69 6.89
N TYR A 148 -13.25 -11.38 7.87
CA TYR A 148 -14.17 -12.31 8.52
C TYR A 148 -15.54 -12.29 7.83
N ASP A 149 -16.27 -13.39 7.87
CA ASP A 149 -17.60 -13.48 7.23
C ASP A 149 -18.65 -12.58 7.92
N GLN A 150 -18.56 -12.41 9.24
CA GLN A 150 -19.46 -11.56 10.02
C GLN A 150 -18.71 -10.54 10.89
N ALA A 151 -19.46 -9.66 11.57
CA ALA A 151 -18.93 -8.74 12.55
C ALA A 151 -18.26 -9.48 13.73
N PHE A 152 -17.39 -8.77 14.44
CA PHE A 152 -16.65 -9.34 15.56
C PHE A 152 -16.66 -8.38 16.76
N ASP A 153 -16.33 -8.91 17.94
CA ASP A 153 -16.13 -8.13 19.17
C ASP A 153 -14.64 -7.80 19.42
N ASP A 154 -14.35 -7.08 20.51
CA ASP A 154 -12.98 -6.66 20.87
C ASP A 154 -12.02 -7.84 21.11
N GLU A 155 -12.56 -9.03 21.35
CA GLU A 155 -11.83 -10.28 21.54
C GLU A 155 -11.69 -11.07 20.23
N TYR A 156 -12.09 -10.49 19.10
CA TYR A 156 -12.10 -11.11 17.77
C TYR A 156 -13.06 -12.30 17.63
N ASN A 157 -14.04 -12.43 18.52
CA ASN A 157 -15.08 -13.45 18.37
C ASN A 157 -16.08 -12.98 17.31
N VAL A 158 -16.25 -13.77 16.26
CA VAL A 158 -17.26 -13.53 15.23
C VAL A 158 -18.65 -13.80 15.82
N LYS A 159 -19.52 -12.78 15.84
CA LYS A 159 -20.89 -12.88 16.37
C LYS A 159 -21.85 -12.04 15.53
N GLU A 160 -23.12 -12.46 15.45
CA GLU A 160 -24.16 -11.72 14.73
C GLU A 160 -24.44 -10.33 15.34
N ASP A 161 -24.18 -10.15 16.63
CA ASP A 161 -24.33 -8.92 17.41
C ASP A 161 -23.00 -8.18 17.68
N GLY A 162 -21.93 -8.54 16.97
CA GLY A 162 -20.65 -7.84 17.06
C GLY A 162 -20.76 -6.38 16.61
N ASN A 163 -20.16 -5.46 17.38
CA ASN A 163 -20.22 -4.02 17.10
C ASN A 163 -19.01 -3.50 16.30
N ILE A 164 -17.99 -4.34 16.06
CA ILE A 164 -16.78 -3.94 15.36
C ILE A 164 -16.87 -4.38 13.90
N LEU A 165 -16.85 -3.37 13.03
CA LEU A 165 -17.00 -3.53 11.58
C LEU A 165 -15.64 -3.50 10.87
N GLY A 166 -14.65 -2.85 11.50
CA GLY A 166 -13.26 -2.73 11.08
C GLY A 166 -12.35 -2.38 12.26
N MET A 167 -11.06 -2.74 12.18
CA MET A 167 -10.06 -2.39 13.20
C MET A 167 -8.66 -2.29 12.60
N VAL A 168 -7.94 -1.22 12.94
CA VAL A 168 -6.49 -1.08 12.71
C VAL A 168 -5.76 -1.06 14.06
N HIS A 169 -4.94 -2.08 14.33
CA HIS A 169 -4.05 -2.07 15.50
C HIS A 169 -2.74 -1.34 15.17
N GLY A 170 -2.14 -0.59 16.11
CA GLY A 170 -0.92 0.22 15.87
C GLY A 170 0.27 -0.55 15.25
N GLN A 171 0.35 -1.88 15.41
CA GLN A 171 1.33 -2.78 14.78
C GLN A 171 0.71 -4.06 14.18
N GLY A 172 -0.62 -4.20 14.21
CA GLY A 172 -1.33 -5.44 13.85
C GLY A 172 -2.04 -5.40 12.48
N PRO A 173 -2.76 -6.47 12.12
CA PRO A 173 -3.49 -6.58 10.86
C PRO A 173 -4.66 -5.59 10.79
N ILE A 174 -5.11 -5.30 9.57
CA ILE A 174 -6.38 -4.62 9.32
C ILE A 174 -7.46 -5.69 9.27
N LEU A 175 -8.49 -5.55 10.09
CA LEU A 175 -9.59 -6.50 10.14
C LEU A 175 -10.83 -5.91 9.49
N PHE A 176 -11.54 -6.71 8.72
CA PHE A 176 -12.81 -6.34 8.12
C PHE A 176 -13.86 -7.41 8.31
N SER A 177 -15.12 -7.00 8.44
CA SER A 177 -16.26 -7.85 8.15
C SER A 177 -16.60 -7.79 6.66
N ALA A 178 -16.80 -8.95 6.02
CA ALA A 178 -17.19 -9.07 4.62
C ALA A 178 -18.53 -8.36 4.36
N ARG A 179 -19.47 -8.47 5.30
CA ARG A 179 -20.76 -7.75 5.24
C ARG A 179 -20.54 -6.23 5.21
N SER A 180 -19.68 -5.72 6.08
CA SER A 180 -19.42 -4.28 6.21
C SER A 180 -18.67 -3.72 5.01
N LEU A 181 -17.71 -4.49 4.47
CA LEU A 181 -17.04 -4.14 3.20
C LEU A 181 -18.05 -4.02 2.07
N ARG A 182 -18.88 -5.05 1.85
CA ARG A 182 -19.93 -5.02 0.82
C ARG A 182 -20.89 -3.85 1.01
N GLN A 183 -21.33 -3.61 2.24
CA GLN A 183 -22.24 -2.50 2.54
C GLN A 183 -21.62 -1.15 2.20
N GLY A 184 -20.35 -0.91 2.53
CA GLY A 184 -19.66 0.34 2.19
C GLY A 184 -19.58 0.65 0.68
N PHE A 185 -19.72 -0.38 -0.17
CA PHE A 185 -19.71 -0.24 -1.63
C PHE A 185 -21.11 -0.26 -2.27
N ARG A 186 -22.18 -0.51 -1.49
CA ARG A 186 -23.56 -0.62 -2.03
C ARG A 186 -24.22 0.70 -2.46
N GLY A 187 -23.47 1.79 -2.52
CA GLY A 187 -23.98 3.07 -3.02
C GLY A 187 -24.99 3.74 -2.07
N GLU A 188 -25.00 3.35 -0.79
CA GLU A 188 -25.69 4.10 0.25
C GLU A 188 -24.97 5.46 0.36
N HIS A 189 -25.63 6.55 -0.06
CA HIS A 189 -25.10 7.92 -0.01
C HIS A 189 -25.05 8.48 1.42
N ASP A 190 -24.82 7.63 2.41
CA ASP A 190 -24.73 8.00 3.82
C ASP A 190 -23.30 8.40 4.23
N GLY A 191 -22.35 8.33 3.28
CA GLY A 191 -20.94 8.66 3.48
C GLY A 191 -20.17 7.60 4.27
N ARG A 192 -20.76 6.42 4.51
CA ARG A 192 -20.15 5.37 5.33
C ARG A 192 -19.52 4.29 4.47
N ASN A 193 -18.19 4.25 4.46
CA ASN A 193 -17.45 3.13 3.92
C ASN A 193 -16.34 2.74 4.90
N VAL A 194 -16.52 1.59 5.56
CA VAL A 194 -15.59 1.09 6.57
C VAL A 194 -14.20 0.84 5.97
N GLY A 195 -14.13 0.41 4.72
CA GLY A 195 -12.87 0.26 4.00
C GLY A 195 -12.09 1.57 3.92
N TYR A 196 -12.74 2.64 3.48
CA TYR A 196 -12.12 3.96 3.42
C TYR A 196 -11.71 4.46 4.82
N HIS A 197 -12.54 4.22 5.83
CA HIS A 197 -12.26 4.60 7.22
C HIS A 197 -10.99 3.93 7.75
N GLU A 198 -10.89 2.61 7.67
CA GLU A 198 -9.72 1.89 8.17
C GLU A 198 -8.45 2.27 7.40
N PHE A 199 -8.53 2.40 6.06
CA PHE A 199 -7.36 2.83 5.29
C PHE A 199 -6.97 4.30 5.51
N ALA A 200 -7.89 5.17 5.94
CA ALA A 200 -7.55 6.52 6.40
C ALA A 200 -6.76 6.46 7.71
N HIS A 201 -7.16 5.59 8.66
CA HIS A 201 -6.38 5.37 9.88
C HIS A 201 -4.97 4.86 9.58
N VAL A 202 -4.80 3.99 8.59
CA VAL A 202 -3.45 3.53 8.18
C VAL A 202 -2.55 4.70 7.77
N LEU A 203 -3.10 5.77 7.18
CA LEU A 203 -2.33 6.98 6.83
C LEU A 203 -2.00 7.85 8.05
N ASP A 204 -2.89 7.87 9.03
CA ASP A 204 -2.75 8.60 10.29
C ASP A 204 -1.71 7.93 11.21
N PHE A 205 -1.69 6.60 11.24
CA PHE A 205 -0.84 5.79 12.13
C PHE A 205 0.67 5.78 11.82
N GLU A 206 1.20 6.68 10.98
CA GLU A 206 2.62 6.70 10.60
C GLU A 206 3.57 6.86 11.81
N TYR A 207 3.11 7.48 12.91
CA TYR A 207 3.88 7.66 14.15
C TYR A 207 3.31 6.91 15.38
N GLY A 208 2.44 5.93 15.18
CA GLY A 208 1.91 5.08 16.26
C GLY A 208 0.79 5.71 17.10
N ARG A 209 0.23 6.84 16.68
CA ARG A 209 -0.99 7.45 17.22
C ARG A 209 -1.87 7.89 16.06
N ALA A 210 -3.18 7.72 16.19
CA ALA A 210 -4.15 8.35 15.32
C ALA A 210 -4.52 9.70 15.95
N ASP A 211 -4.00 10.79 15.38
CA ASP A 211 -4.29 12.16 15.83
C ASP A 211 -4.99 12.99 14.75
N GLY A 212 -5.40 12.33 13.67
CA GLY A 212 -6.04 12.92 12.50
C GLY A 212 -5.08 13.68 11.60
N VAL A 213 -3.76 13.57 11.79
CA VAL A 213 -2.74 14.22 10.96
C VAL A 213 -1.93 13.16 10.21
N PRO A 214 -2.19 12.96 8.90
CA PRO A 214 -1.42 12.03 8.09
C PRO A 214 0.08 12.35 8.12
N GLY A 215 0.93 11.34 8.32
CA GLY A 215 2.37 11.54 8.57
C GLY A 215 3.16 12.16 7.41
N PHE A 216 2.62 12.14 6.19
CA PHE A 216 3.17 12.80 5.00
C PHE A 216 2.81 14.30 4.89
N MET A 217 2.03 14.85 5.83
CA MET A 217 1.62 16.26 5.78
C MET A 217 2.81 17.20 5.99
N PRO A 218 3.01 18.23 5.13
CA PRO A 218 4.05 19.21 5.35
C PRO A 218 3.84 19.96 6.67
N TRP A 219 4.91 20.20 7.43
CA TRP A 219 4.85 20.89 8.73
C TRP A 219 4.03 22.20 8.72
N GLY A 220 4.14 23.00 7.66
CA GLY A 220 3.40 24.26 7.53
C GLY A 220 1.89 24.10 7.29
N ALA A 221 1.43 22.92 6.88
CA ALA A 221 0.02 22.62 6.62
C ALA A 221 -0.71 22.03 7.85
N ILE A 222 0.02 21.55 8.86
CA ILE A 222 -0.55 20.88 10.03
C ILE A 222 -1.48 21.82 10.82
N GLN A 223 -1.04 23.05 11.12
CA GLN A 223 -1.85 23.99 11.91
C GLN A 223 -3.14 24.42 11.20
N PRO A 224 -3.13 24.82 9.91
CA PRO A 224 -4.35 25.06 9.15
C PRO A 224 -5.30 23.85 9.13
N TRP A 225 -4.76 22.64 8.94
CA TRP A 225 -5.55 21.41 8.92
C TRP A 225 -6.24 21.12 10.25
N LEU A 226 -5.49 21.18 11.37
CA LEU A 226 -6.06 20.95 12.71
C LEU A 226 -7.16 21.97 13.03
N LYS A 227 -6.97 23.23 12.63
CA LYS A 227 -7.99 24.27 12.79
C LYS A 227 -9.27 23.91 12.03
N GLU A 228 -9.13 23.49 10.78
CA GLU A 228 -10.28 23.11 9.95
C GLU A 228 -10.98 21.86 10.51
N MET A 229 -10.22 20.81 10.83
CA MET A 229 -10.77 19.59 11.46
C MET A 229 -11.57 19.93 12.71
N HIS A 230 -11.00 20.68 13.66
CA HIS A 230 -11.70 21.04 14.88
C HIS A 230 -12.97 21.87 14.59
N SER A 231 -12.91 22.75 13.57
CA SER A 231 -14.07 23.52 13.15
C SER A 231 -15.19 22.66 12.56
N GLU A 232 -14.86 21.60 11.82
CA GLU A 232 -15.86 20.69 11.26
C GLU A 232 -16.41 19.73 12.32
N THR A 233 -15.55 19.18 13.19
CA THR A 233 -15.99 18.30 14.29
C THR A 233 -16.98 19.03 15.20
N ALA A 234 -16.72 20.29 15.53
CA ALA A 234 -17.61 21.11 16.36
C ALA A 234 -18.99 21.42 15.73
N LYS A 235 -19.20 21.15 14.44
CA LYS A 235 -20.52 21.29 13.79
C LYS A 235 -21.38 20.03 13.94
N ILE A 236 -20.77 18.91 14.29
CA ILE A 236 -21.40 17.59 14.34
C ILE A 236 -21.67 17.18 15.80
N GLU A 237 -21.03 17.84 16.77
CA GLU A 237 -21.34 17.80 18.21
C GLU A 237 -22.49 18.74 18.60
#